data_AF-A0A527ZCH0-F1
#
_entry.id   AF-A0A527ZCH0-F1
#
_cell.length_a   1.000
_cell.length_b   1.000
_cell.length_c   1.000
_cell.angle_alpha   90.00
_cell.angle_beta   90.00
_cell.angle_gamma   90.00
#
_symmetry.space_group_name_H-M   'P 1'
#
loop_
_entity.id
_entity.type
_entity.pdbx_description
1 polymer ?
#
loop_
_entity_poly.entity_id
_entity_poly.type
_entity_poly.pdbx_seq_one_letter_code
_entity_poly.pdbx_strand_id
1 'polypeptide(L)'
;RHGRWMVPPDHAMWIPAGTEHSVEMLGDVSMRSVYVMPDAIAGLPHGLRVVGITDLMHSLIVESERLPQGAELEGRGGLIMSLLL
;
A
#
# COMPACT_ATOMS: atom_id res chain seq x y z
N ARG A 1 -18.75 4.07 11.86
CA ARG A 1 -19.09 3.44 10.56
C ARG A 1 -18.46 4.29 9.46
N HIS A 2 -17.55 3.76 8.66
CA HIS A 2 -16.70 4.58 7.78
C HIS A 2 -17.22 4.79 6.34
N GLY A 3 -18.48 4.42 6.06
CA GLY A 3 -19.10 4.65 4.75
C GLY A 3 -18.53 3.76 3.63
N ARG A 4 -18.96 4.03 2.39
CA ARG A 4 -18.40 3.43 1.17
C ARG A 4 -17.45 4.42 0.52
N TRP A 5 -16.32 3.93 0.06
CA TRP A 5 -15.32 4.73 -0.66
C TRP A 5 -15.17 4.23 -2.08
N MET A 6 -14.90 5.14 -3.00
CA MET A 6 -14.49 4.84 -4.36
C MET A 6 -13.04 5.25 -4.50
N VAL A 7 -12.20 4.35 -5.00
CA VAL A 7 -10.78 4.60 -5.27
C VAL A 7 -10.62 4.72 -6.78
N PRO A 8 -10.32 5.92 -7.32
CA PRO A 8 -10.08 6.08 -8.75
C PRO A 8 -8.75 5.44 -9.18
N PRO A 9 -8.49 5.34 -10.49
CA PRO A 9 -7.17 4.97 -11.00
C PRO A 9 -6.05 5.82 -10.40
N ASP A 10 -4.85 5.25 -10.26
CA ASP A 10 -3.66 5.90 -9.70
C ASP A 10 -3.82 6.43 -8.27
N HIS A 11 -4.80 5.90 -7.53
CA HIS A 11 -5.00 6.18 -6.12
C HIS A 11 -5.03 4.88 -5.32
N ALA A 12 -4.75 5.00 -4.02
CA ALA A 12 -4.91 3.92 -3.07
C ALA A 12 -5.77 4.37 -1.87
N MET A 13 -6.34 3.40 -1.18
CA MET A 13 -6.95 3.61 0.13
C MET A 13 -5.94 3.28 1.21
N TRP A 14 -5.64 4.23 2.10
CA TRP A 14 -4.98 3.94 3.37
C TRP A 14 -6.00 3.41 4.38
N ILE A 15 -5.77 2.20 4.87
CA ILE A 15 -6.63 1.52 5.84
C ILE A 15 -5.84 1.29 7.14
N PRO A 16 -6.19 1.98 8.24
CA PRO A 16 -5.54 1.73 9.54
C PRO A 16 -5.70 0.27 9.99
N ALA A 17 -4.67 -0.26 10.65
CA ALA A 17 -4.70 -1.63 11.17
C ALA A 17 -5.91 -1.89 12.08
N GLY A 18 -6.50 -3.08 11.97
CA GLY A 18 -7.70 -3.45 12.72
C GLY A 18 -9.01 -2.88 12.16
N THR A 19 -8.97 -2.09 11.08
CA THR A 19 -10.20 -1.61 10.43
C THR A 19 -10.86 -2.74 9.66
N GLU A 20 -12.07 -3.13 10.07
CA GLU A 20 -12.92 -4.04 9.29
C GLU A 20 -13.32 -3.37 7.97
N HIS A 21 -13.05 -4.04 6.85
CA HIS A 21 -13.34 -3.52 5.52
C HIS A 21 -13.63 -4.66 4.54
N SER A 22 -14.36 -4.33 3.46
CA SER A 22 -14.53 -5.19 2.30
C SER A 22 -14.19 -4.41 1.05
N VAL A 23 -13.68 -5.12 0.03
CA VAL A 23 -13.28 -4.54 -1.24
C VAL A 23 -14.08 -5.21 -2.34
N GLU A 24 -14.65 -4.39 -3.22
CA GLU A 24 -15.35 -4.81 -4.43
C GLU A 24 -14.65 -4.15 -5.62
N MET A 25 -14.27 -4.95 -6.61
CA MET A 25 -13.61 -4.47 -7.82
C MET A 25 -14.65 -4.28 -8.92
N LEU A 26 -14.61 -3.11 -9.59
CA LEU A 26 -15.49 -2.77 -10.69
C LEU A 26 -14.69 -2.71 -11.99
N GLY A 27 -14.94 -3.65 -12.91
CA GLY A 27 -14.23 -3.76 -14.19
C GLY A 27 -13.00 -4.68 -14.13
N ASP A 28 -12.16 -4.60 -15.16
CA ASP A 28 -10.91 -5.38 -15.25
C ASP A 28 -9.78 -4.61 -14.59
N VAL A 29 -9.53 -4.91 -13.31
CA VAL A 29 -8.59 -4.18 -12.47
C VAL A 29 -7.73 -5.16 -11.67
N SER A 30 -6.42 -4.96 -11.70
CA SER A 30 -5.47 -5.69 -10.85
C SER A 30 -5.27 -4.93 -9.54
N MET A 31 -5.68 -5.52 -8.43
CA MET A 31 -5.47 -4.95 -7.10
C MET A 31 -4.07 -5.29 -6.59
N ARG A 32 -3.38 -4.28 -6.02
CA ARG A 32 -2.12 -4.45 -5.29
C ARG A 32 -2.26 -3.83 -3.91
N SER A 33 -1.74 -4.52 -2.90
CA SER A 33 -1.80 -4.09 -1.51
C SER A 33 -0.41 -4.10 -0.90
N VAL A 34 -0.03 -3.00 -0.28
CA VAL A 34 1.16 -2.91 0.58
C VAL A 34 0.67 -2.91 2.02
N TYR A 35 1.24 -3.80 2.83
CA TYR A 35 0.97 -3.86 4.26
C TYR A 35 2.11 -3.20 5.01
N VAL A 36 1.76 -2.24 5.86
CA VAL A 36 2.70 -1.48 6.67
C VAL A 36 2.41 -1.79 8.13
N MET A 37 3.45 -2.15 8.88
CA MET A 37 3.32 -2.32 10.33
C MET A 37 2.98 -0.98 11.00
N PRO A 38 2.09 -0.94 12.01
CA PRO A 38 1.67 0.32 12.64
C PRO A 38 2.81 1.16 13.22
N ASP A 39 3.94 0.54 13.53
CA ASP A 39 5.15 1.13 14.11
C ASP A 39 6.32 1.23 13.11
N ALA A 40 6.08 1.01 11.82
CA ALA A 40 7.13 1.04 10.80
C ALA A 40 7.81 2.42 10.68
N ILE A 41 7.03 3.50 10.77
CA ILE A 41 7.52 4.88 10.81
C ILE A 41 6.63 5.74 11.71
N ALA A 42 7.18 6.86 12.19
CA ALA A 42 6.39 7.86 12.90
C ALA A 42 5.43 8.59 11.95
N GLY A 43 4.23 8.92 12.43
CA GLY A 43 3.30 9.80 11.71
C GLY A 43 2.39 9.11 10.68
N LEU A 44 2.28 7.77 10.71
CA LEU A 44 1.32 7.06 9.88
C LEU A 44 -0.12 7.59 10.09
N PRO A 45 -0.95 7.69 9.03
CA PRO A 45 -2.31 8.19 9.17
C PRO A 45 -3.17 7.28 10.06
N HIS A 46 -3.87 7.88 11.03
CA HIS A 46 -4.75 7.17 11.96
C HIS A 46 -6.18 6.98 11.42
N GLY A 47 -6.50 7.64 10.31
CA GLY A 47 -7.83 7.60 9.69
C GLY A 47 -7.78 7.07 8.26
N LEU A 48 -8.91 6.55 7.80
CA LEU A 48 -9.11 6.18 6.41
C LEU A 48 -8.94 7.40 5.51
N ARG A 49 -8.17 7.25 4.44
CA ARG A 49 -8.00 8.30 3.44
C ARG A 49 -7.56 7.75 2.10
N VAL A 50 -8.03 8.40 1.04
CA VAL A 50 -7.50 8.17 -0.31
C VAL A 50 -6.18 8.93 -0.44
N VAL A 51 -5.17 8.27 -1.00
CA VAL A 51 -3.85 8.84 -1.30
C VAL A 51 -3.59 8.73 -2.80
N GLY A 52 -3.01 9.77 -3.39
CA GLY A 52 -2.52 9.71 -4.77
C GLY A 52 -1.25 8.88 -4.84
N ILE A 53 -1.14 8.04 -5.86
CA ILE A 53 0.04 7.22 -6.12
C ILE A 53 0.90 7.94 -7.17
N THR A 54 2.15 8.23 -6.81
CA THR A 54 3.13 8.78 -7.74
C THR A 54 3.67 7.66 -8.64
N ASP A 55 4.22 8.01 -9.80
CA ASP A 55 4.88 7.05 -10.69
C ASP A 55 5.99 6.26 -9.96
N LEU A 56 6.74 6.94 -9.08
CA LEU A 56 7.76 6.30 -8.25
C LEU A 56 7.15 5.26 -7.33
N MET A 57 6.09 5.61 -6.59
CA MET A 57 5.42 4.68 -5.67
C MET A 57 4.83 3.48 -6.44
N HIS A 58 4.20 3.73 -7.59
CA HIS A 58 3.70 2.65 -8.45
C HIS A 58 4.82 1.68 -8.87
N SER A 59 5.96 2.21 -9.35
CA SER A 59 7.12 1.39 -9.71
C SER A 59 7.69 0.62 -8.52
N LEU A 60 7.77 1.22 -7.33
CA LEU A 60 8.25 0.56 -6.12
C LEU A 60 7.33 -0.61 -5.72
N ILE A 61 6.01 -0.42 -5.79
CA ILE A 61 5.03 -1.47 -5.50
C ILE A 61 5.21 -2.64 -6.47
N VAL A 62 5.26 -2.37 -7.79
CA VAL A 62 5.44 -3.41 -8.82
C VAL A 62 6.76 -4.16 -8.63
N GLU A 63 7.84 -3.46 -8.28
CA GLU A 63 9.13 -4.11 -8.06
C GLU A 63 9.19 -4.91 -6.75
N SER A 64 8.41 -4.50 -5.73
CA SER A 64 8.33 -5.24 -4.46
C SER A 64 7.72 -6.63 -4.63
N GLU A 65 6.83 -6.82 -5.60
CA GLU A 65 6.23 -8.13 -5.94
C GLU A 65 7.28 -9.15 -6.43
N ARG A 66 8.41 -8.66 -6.95
CA ARG A 66 9.50 -9.51 -7.45
C ARG A 66 10.49 -9.91 -6.35
N LEU A 67 10.37 -9.35 -5.15
CA LEU A 67 11.30 -9.59 -4.06
C LEU A 67 10.99 -10.91 -3.32
N PRO A 68 12.02 -11.60 -2.81
CA PRO A 68 11.82 -12.79 -1.98
C PRO A 68 11.00 -12.47 -0.73
N GLN A 69 9.93 -13.22 -0.49
CA GLN A 69 9.08 -13.07 0.69
C GLN A 69 9.73 -13.73 1.91
N GLY A 70 9.69 -13.06 3.07
CA GLY A 70 10.17 -13.60 4.35
C GLY A 70 11.69 -13.70 4.50
N ALA A 71 12.46 -13.14 3.56
CA ALA A 71 13.91 -13.03 3.66
C ALA A 71 14.31 -11.63 4.14
N GLU A 72 15.47 -11.54 4.78
CA GLU A 72 16.14 -10.26 5.02
C GLU A 72 16.61 -9.70 3.67
N LEU A 73 16.22 -8.47 3.35
CA LEU A 73 16.48 -7.86 2.06
C LEU A 73 17.67 -6.90 2.17
N GLU A 74 18.72 -7.19 1.41
CA GLU A 74 19.90 -6.32 1.29
C GLU A 74 19.95 -5.62 -0.07
N GLY A 75 20.81 -4.60 -0.17
CA GLY A 75 21.05 -3.87 -1.41
C GLY A 75 19.76 -3.27 -2.00
N ARG A 76 19.50 -3.55 -3.28
CA ARG A 76 18.34 -3.00 -4.01
C ARG A 76 17.01 -3.36 -3.36
N GLY A 77 16.85 -4.61 -2.89
CA GLY A 77 15.60 -5.07 -2.28
C GLY A 77 15.29 -4.30 -1.00
N GLY A 78 16.30 -4.10 -0.15
CA GLY A 78 16.18 -3.29 1.06
C GLY A 78 15.80 -1.85 0.75
N LEU A 79 16.47 -1.22 -0.24
CA LEU A 79 16.17 0.16 -0.64
C LEU A 79 14.74 0.34 -1.17
N ILE A 80 14.21 -0.62 -1.93
CA ILE A 80 12.82 -0.57 -2.40
C ILE A 80 11.86 -0.55 -1.22
N MET A 81 12.05 -1.45 -0.25
CA MET A 81 11.20 -1.50 0.94
C MET A 81 11.32 -0.26 1.81
N SER A 82 12.53 0.29 1.96
CA SER A 82 12.75 1.54 2.70
C SER A 82 12.09 2.75 2.06
N LEU A 83 11.99 2.80 0.72
CA LEU A 83 11.35 3.91 0.00
C LEU A 83 9.82 3.80 -0.08
N LEU A 84 9.26 2.63 0.19
CA LEU A 84 7.81 2.43 0.30
C LEU A 84 7.23 3.00 1.61
N LEU A 85 8.08 3.20 2.62
CA LEU A 85 7.73 3.75 3.94
C LEU A 85 7.98 5.26 3.97
#